data_AF-A0A1G8I7J4-F1
#
_entry.id   AF-A0A1G8I7J4-F1
#
_cell.length_a   1.000
_cell.length_b   1.000
_cell.length_c   1.000
_cell.angle_alpha   90.00
_cell.angle_beta   90.00
_cell.angle_gamma   90.00
#
_symmetry.space_group_name_H-M   'P 1'
#
loop_
_entity.id
_entity.type
_entity.pdbx_description
1 polymer ?
#
loop_
_entity_poly.entity_id
_entity_poly.type
_entity_poly.pdbx_seq_one_letter_code
_entity_poly.pdbx_strand_id
1 'polypeptide(L)'
;MYLKGKIISVPLSNIGKIKTKHSAGNNIVIGALIGGGSLAVIGLLSGDDNSGILSLSANEKVSLGLVGGGFFGAIIGAITAIFKKSKLYIIYGSKMKLKDFKEKISGFKLKHNISKAAEIE
;
A
#
# COMPACT_ATOMS: atom_id res chain seq x y z
N MET A 1 10.79 11.19 5.49
CA MET A 1 10.74 9.84 4.89
C MET A 1 11.45 8.91 5.86
N TYR A 2 10.74 8.07 6.62
CA TYR A 2 11.39 7.19 7.62
C TYR A 2 11.99 5.98 6.90
N LEU A 3 13.29 5.76 7.08
CA LEU A 3 14.03 4.65 6.48
C LEU A 3 13.48 3.32 6.99
N LYS A 4 12.86 2.55 6.10
CA LYS A 4 12.36 1.20 6.35
C LYS A 4 13.55 0.33 6.80
N GLY A 5 13.47 -0.25 8.01
CA GLY A 5 14.49 -1.17 8.54
C GLY A 5 15.45 -0.60 9.59
N LYS A 6 15.46 0.72 9.83
CA LYS A 6 16.26 1.28 10.94
C LYS A 6 15.47 1.22 12.24
N ILE A 7 15.94 0.42 13.19
CA ILE A 7 15.40 0.43 14.55
C ILE A 7 15.84 1.74 15.20
N ILE A 8 14.86 2.60 15.50
CA ILE A 8 15.09 3.81 16.27
C ILE A 8 14.60 3.56 17.71
N SER A 9 15.47 3.85 18.67
CA SER A 9 15.07 3.87 20.08
C SER A 9 14.36 5.19 20.35
N VAL A 10 13.07 5.13 20.68
CA VAL A 10 12.27 6.31 21.02
C VAL A 10 11.89 6.20 22.50
N PRO A 11 12.30 7.17 23.34
CA PRO A 11 11.89 7.20 24.74
C PRO A 11 10.38 7.22 24.86
N LEU A 12 9.82 6.49 25.83
CA LEU A 12 8.38 6.38 26.02
C LEU A 12 7.71 7.75 26.22
N SER A 13 8.36 8.65 26.95
CA SER A 13 7.92 10.03 27.18
C SER A 13 7.63 10.80 25.89
N ASN A 14 8.30 10.42 24.79
CA ASN A 14 8.20 11.10 23.50
C ASN A 14 7.09 10.50 22.61
N ILE A 15 6.41 9.43 23.08
CA ILE A 15 5.34 8.76 22.34
C ILE A 15 3.99 9.36 22.77
N GLY A 16 3.49 10.30 21.97
CA GLY A 16 2.15 10.87 22.16
C GLY A 16 1.04 9.95 21.66
N LYS A 17 1.11 9.53 20.39
CA LYS A 17 0.09 8.71 19.71
C LYS A 17 0.69 7.75 18.69
N ILE A 18 0.04 6.60 18.51
CA ILE A 18 0.40 5.60 17.50
C ILE A 18 -0.75 5.46 16.51
N LYS A 19 -0.42 5.57 15.21
CA LYS A 19 -1.36 5.37 14.11
C LYS A 19 -1.06 4.04 13.43
N THR A 20 -2.05 3.17 13.28
CA THR A 20 -1.86 1.82 12.73
C THR A 20 -1.88 1.74 11.20
N LYS A 21 -2.15 2.85 10.51
CA LYS A 21 -2.35 2.90 9.06
C LYS A 21 -1.20 3.64 8.38
N HIS A 22 -0.74 3.09 7.25
CA HIS A 22 0.18 3.77 6.33
C HIS A 22 -0.40 5.08 5.78
N SER A 23 0.46 5.97 5.29
CA SER A 23 0.04 7.21 4.66
C SER A 23 -0.83 6.97 3.42
N ALA A 24 -1.66 7.95 3.07
CA ALA A 24 -2.44 7.89 1.83
C ALA A 24 -1.52 7.76 0.61
N GLY A 25 -0.43 8.54 0.57
CA GLY A 25 0.60 8.48 -0.47
C GLY A 25 1.19 7.09 -0.68
N ASN A 26 1.37 6.28 0.38
CA ASN A 26 1.86 4.91 0.23
C ASN A 26 0.90 4.02 -0.57
N ASN A 27 -0.42 4.15 -0.37
CA ASN A 27 -1.38 3.36 -1.15
C ASN A 27 -1.49 3.89 -2.59
N ILE A 28 -1.37 5.21 -2.79
CA ILE A 28 -1.35 5.82 -4.12
C ILE A 28 -0.16 5.32 -4.94
N VAL A 29 1.05 5.36 -4.38
CA VAL A 29 2.28 4.91 -5.05
C VAL A 29 2.21 3.41 -5.36
N ILE A 30 1.78 2.59 -4.40
CA ILE A 30 1.61 1.14 -4.64
C ILE A 30 0.59 0.90 -5.74
N GLY A 31 -0.54 1.60 -5.71
CA GLY A 31 -1.56 1.51 -6.74
C GLY A 31 -1.02 1.89 -8.11
N ALA A 32 -0.28 2.99 -8.21
CA ALA A 32 0.35 3.44 -9.45
C ALA A 32 1.36 2.44 -10.00
N LEU A 33 2.21 1.86 -9.14
CA LEU A 33 3.18 0.85 -9.56
C LEU A 33 2.50 -0.42 -10.08
N ILE A 34 1.45 -0.89 -9.41
CA ILE A 34 0.70 -2.08 -9.84
C ILE A 34 -0.05 -1.80 -11.14
N GLY A 35 -0.78 -0.69 -11.22
CA GLY A 35 -1.57 -0.34 -12.40
C GLY A 35 -0.70 -0.05 -13.61
N GLY A 36 0.35 0.75 -13.43
CA GLY A 36 1.31 1.08 -14.49
C GLY A 36 2.09 -0.14 -14.93
N GLY A 37 2.59 -0.95 -13.99
CA GLY A 37 3.28 -2.20 -14.31
C GLY A 37 2.40 -3.18 -15.08
N SER A 38 1.15 -3.38 -14.63
CA SER A 38 0.21 -4.30 -15.29
C SER A 38 -0.12 -3.86 -16.72
N LEU A 39 -0.47 -2.59 -16.93
CA LEU A 39 -0.81 -2.09 -18.26
C LEU A 39 0.41 -1.94 -19.17
N ALA A 40 1.59 -1.63 -18.63
CA ALA A 40 2.84 -1.64 -19.39
C ALA A 40 3.15 -3.04 -19.94
N VAL A 41 2.97 -4.08 -19.13
CA VAL A 41 3.15 -5.49 -19.56
C VAL A 41 2.12 -5.84 -20.65
N ILE A 42 0.86 -5.44 -20.49
CA ILE A 42 -0.17 -5.65 -21.53
C ILE A 42 0.21 -4.92 -22.83
N GLY A 43 0.70 -3.69 -22.73
CA GLY A 43 1.17 -2.91 -23.88
C GLY A 43 2.34 -3.58 -24.60
N LEU A 44 3.30 -4.14 -23.86
CA LEU A 44 4.43 -4.89 -24.43
C LEU A 44 3.96 -6.15 -25.18
N LEU A 45 3.03 -6.90 -24.57
CA LEU A 45 2.51 -8.14 -25.15
C LEU A 45 1.62 -7.90 -26.37
N SER A 46 1.10 -6.69 -26.54
CA SER A 46 0.23 -6.32 -27.66
C SER A 46 0.96 -6.09 -28.99
N GLY A 47 2.31 -6.07 -29.00
CA GLY A 47 3.13 -5.93 -30.20
C GLY A 47 2.93 -4.61 -30.96
N ASP A 48 3.48 -4.52 -32.17
CA ASP A 48 3.32 -3.36 -33.05
C ASP A 48 2.01 -3.44 -33.84
N ASP A 49 1.28 -2.33 -33.92
CA ASP A 49 0.10 -2.25 -34.80
C ASP A 49 0.51 -1.77 -36.20
N ASN A 50 0.40 -2.67 -37.19
CA ASN A 50 0.64 -2.33 -38.58
C ASN A 50 -0.56 -1.68 -39.29
N SER A 51 -1.74 -1.66 -38.66
CA SER A 51 -2.95 -1.03 -39.23
C SER A 51 -4.02 -0.76 -38.17
N GLY A 52 -4.29 0.51 -37.86
CA GLY A 52 -5.32 0.97 -36.94
C GLY A 52 -5.37 2.52 -36.87
N ILE A 53 -6.36 3.09 -36.17
CA ILE A 53 -6.54 4.56 -36.03
C ILE A 53 -5.36 5.20 -35.26
N LEU A 54 -4.65 4.41 -34.46
CA LEU A 54 -3.42 4.77 -33.77
C LEU A 54 -2.36 3.69 -34.05
N SER A 55 -1.57 3.88 -35.11
CA SER A 55 -0.36 3.06 -35.34
C SER A 55 0.67 3.40 -34.28
N LEU A 56 0.71 2.59 -33.22
CA LEU A 56 1.62 2.74 -32.09
C LEU A 56 2.63 1.60 -32.10
N SER A 57 3.89 1.94 -31.91
CA SER A 57 4.94 0.96 -31.61
C SER A 57 4.74 0.35 -30.24
N ALA A 58 5.30 -0.83 -30.02
CA ALA A 58 5.28 -1.54 -28.75
C ALA A 58 5.83 -0.67 -27.61
N ASN A 59 6.86 0.15 -27.88
CA ASN A 59 7.44 1.07 -26.89
C ASN A 59 6.48 2.19 -26.50
N GLU A 60 5.72 2.72 -27.45
CA GLU A 60 4.70 3.75 -27.18
C GLU A 60 3.52 3.14 -26.42
N LYS A 61 3.10 1.92 -26.76
CA LYS A 61 2.06 1.19 -26.01
C LYS A 61 2.48 0.88 -24.58
N VAL A 62 3.74 0.50 -24.35
CA VAL A 62 4.31 0.32 -23.00
C VAL A 62 4.27 1.62 -22.22
N SER A 63 4.70 2.72 -22.82
CA SER A 63 4.73 4.04 -22.18
C SER A 63 3.32 4.52 -21.85
N LEU A 64 2.38 4.35 -22.78
CA LEU A 64 0.97 4.70 -22.60
C LEU A 64 0.31 3.83 -21.52
N GLY A 65 0.60 2.52 -21.52
CA GLY A 65 0.16 1.60 -20.49
C GLY A 65 0.73 1.94 -19.12
N LEU A 66 2.01 2.29 -19.04
CA LEU A 66 2.66 2.68 -17.78
C LEU A 66 2.06 3.96 -17.20
N VAL A 67 1.89 5.00 -18.02
CA VAL A 67 1.33 6.29 -17.59
C VAL A 67 -0.17 6.16 -17.29
N GLY A 68 -0.95 5.60 -18.21
CA GLY A 68 -2.38 5.44 -18.05
C GLY A 68 -2.72 4.49 -16.90
N GLY A 69 -2.06 3.34 -16.84
CA GLY A 69 -2.21 2.36 -15.76
C GLY A 69 -1.75 2.91 -14.43
N GLY A 70 -0.66 3.69 -14.43
CA GLY A 70 -0.17 4.37 -13.24
C GLY A 70 -1.19 5.38 -12.70
N PHE A 71 -1.83 6.14 -13.58
CA PHE A 71 -2.87 7.10 -13.22
C PHE A 71 -4.11 6.42 -12.63
N PHE A 72 -4.66 5.40 -13.30
CA PHE A 72 -5.81 4.65 -12.78
C PHE A 72 -5.47 3.91 -11.47
N GLY A 73 -4.28 3.31 -11.42
CA GLY A 73 -3.77 2.67 -10.21
C GLY A 73 -3.63 3.65 -9.04
N ALA A 74 -3.16 4.87 -9.30
CA ALA A 74 -3.09 5.94 -8.30
C ALA A 74 -4.47 6.34 -7.78
N ILE A 75 -5.47 6.46 -8.65
CA ILE A 75 -6.87 6.74 -8.28
C ILE A 75 -7.41 5.65 -7.36
N ILE A 76 -7.26 4.37 -7.75
CA ILE A 76 -7.70 3.24 -6.93
C ILE A 76 -6.95 3.24 -5.58
N GLY A 77 -5.66 3.54 -5.58
CA GLY A 77 -4.84 3.69 -4.37
C GLY A 77 -5.33 4.82 -3.46
N ALA A 78 -5.75 5.95 -4.03
CA ALA A 78 -6.32 7.08 -3.31
C ALA A 78 -7.68 6.73 -2.69
N ILE A 79 -8.57 6.10 -3.45
CA ILE A 79 -9.87 5.59 -2.97
C ILE A 79 -9.64 4.63 -1.80
N THR A 80 -8.77 3.64 -1.98
CA THR A 80 -8.42 2.68 -0.92
C THR A 80 -7.86 3.36 0.32
N ALA A 81 -7.09 4.44 0.14
CA ALA A 81 -6.60 5.25 1.24
C ALA A 81 -7.70 6.02 1.98
N ILE A 82 -8.85 6.30 1.38
CA ILE A 82 -9.99 6.91 2.09
C ILE A 82 -10.75 5.84 2.85
N PHE A 83 -11.06 4.71 2.21
CA PHE A 83 -11.90 3.66 2.79
C PHE A 83 -11.23 2.85 3.91
N LYS A 84 -9.89 2.75 3.95
CA LYS A 84 -9.21 2.04 5.05
C LYS A 84 -9.37 2.79 6.39
N LYS A 85 -10.05 2.18 7.37
CA LYS A 85 -10.16 2.74 8.73
C LYS A 85 -8.79 2.79 9.40
N SER A 86 -8.43 3.96 9.95
CA SER A 86 -7.22 4.13 10.77
C SER A 86 -7.60 4.03 12.24
N LYS A 87 -6.92 3.19 13.02
CA LYS A 87 -7.02 3.24 14.49
C LYS A 87 -5.91 4.13 15.03
N LEU A 88 -6.26 5.02 15.94
CA LEU A 88 -5.35 5.94 16.60
C LEU A 88 -5.35 5.62 18.09
N TYR A 89 -4.19 5.29 18.62
CA TYR A 89 -3.99 4.95 20.03
C TYR A 89 -3.22 6.08 20.70
N ILE A 90 -3.84 6.69 21.69
CA ILE A 90 -3.24 7.78 22.47
C ILE A 90 -2.45 7.16 23.62
N ILE A 91 -1.13 7.37 23.66
CA ILE A 91 -0.22 6.79 24.66
C ILE A 91 0.13 7.82 25.74
N TYR A 92 0.44 9.07 25.36
CA TYR A 92 0.95 10.13 26.25
C TYR A 92 2.02 9.65 27.23
N GLY A 93 3.00 8.87 26.75
CA GLY A 93 4.07 8.32 27.60
C GLY A 93 3.66 7.32 28.69
N SER A 94 2.41 6.84 28.69
CA SER A 94 1.95 5.85 29.69
C SER A 94 2.40 4.43 29.34
N LYS A 95 3.11 3.78 30.27
CA LYS A 95 3.51 2.36 30.16
C LYS A 95 2.30 1.44 30.02
N MET A 96 1.22 1.73 30.75
CA MET A 96 0.00 0.91 30.75
C MET A 96 -0.70 0.97 29.39
N LYS A 97 -0.90 2.18 28.83
CA LYS A 97 -1.50 2.34 27.49
C LYS A 97 -0.67 1.71 26.38
N LEU A 98 0.66 1.73 26.52
CA LEU A 98 1.54 1.05 25.57
C LEU A 98 1.45 -0.47 25.68
N LYS A 99 1.32 -1.03 26.89
CA LYS A 99 1.13 -2.47 27.11
C LYS A 99 -0.20 -2.93 26.49
N ASP A 100 -1.29 -2.23 26.77
CA ASP A 100 -2.61 -2.49 26.17
C ASP A 100 -2.57 -2.45 24.64
N PHE A 101 -1.86 -1.48 24.07
CA PHE A 101 -1.67 -1.40 22.62
C PHE A 101 -0.94 -2.63 22.07
N LYS A 102 0.17 -3.02 22.70
CA LYS A 102 0.95 -4.20 22.30
C LYS A 102 0.09 -5.46 22.34
N GLU A 103 -0.68 -5.65 23.41
CA GLU A 103 -1.54 -6.82 23.60
C GLU A 103 -2.67 -6.89 22.56
N LYS A 104 -3.33 -5.76 22.28
CA LYS A 104 -4.35 -5.68 21.23
C LYS A 104 -3.80 -5.99 19.83
N ILE A 105 -2.56 -5.57 19.54
CA ILE A 105 -1.91 -5.84 18.24
C ILE A 105 -1.42 -7.29 18.14
N SER A 106 -0.84 -7.85 19.20
CA SER A 106 -0.39 -9.26 19.20
C SER A 106 -1.55 -10.23 19.13
N GLY A 107 -2.64 -9.98 19.87
CA GLY A 107 -3.87 -10.77 19.78
C GLY A 107 -4.52 -10.70 18.39
N PHE A 108 -4.50 -9.53 17.74
CA PHE A 108 -4.95 -9.38 16.36
C PHE A 108 -4.12 -10.21 15.36
N LYS A 109 -2.79 -10.22 15.52
CA LYS A 109 -1.86 -10.98 14.66
C LYS A 109 -2.08 -12.49 14.77
N LEU A 110 -2.35 -12.98 15.98
CA LEU A 110 -2.68 -14.39 16.22
C LEU A 110 -4.02 -14.80 15.60
N LYS A 111 -5.09 -14.01 15.82
CA LYS A 111 -6.42 -14.31 15.25
C LYS A 111 -6.40 -14.32 13.71
N HIS A 112 -5.65 -13.42 13.09
CA HIS A 112 -5.57 -13.35 11.64
C HIS A 112 -4.83 -14.54 11.02
N ASN A 113 -3.76 -15.03 11.66
CA ASN A 113 -3.04 -16.21 11.18
C ASN A 113 -3.87 -17.51 11.30
N ILE A 114 -4.67 -17.65 12.35
CA ILE A 114 -5.53 -18.83 12.55
C ILE A 114 -6.66 -18.85 11.50
N SER A 115 -7.31 -17.71 11.26
CA SER A 115 -8.37 -17.61 10.23
C SER A 115 -7.83 -17.90 8.83
N LYS A 116 -6.60 -17.48 8.54
CA LYS A 116 -5.97 -17.72 7.24
C LYS A 116 -5.51 -19.17 7.08
N ALA A 117 -5.20 -19.87 8.17
CA ALA A 117 -4.88 -21.30 8.13
C ALA A 117 -6.15 -22.15 7.91
N ALA A 118 -7.29 -21.73 8.46
CA ALA A 118 -8.57 -22.42 8.33
C ALA A 118 -9.28 -22.25 6.97
N GLU A 119 -8.86 -21.29 6.13
CA GLU A 119 -9.36 -21.10 4.76
C GLU A 119 -8.59 -21.94 3.72
N ILE A 120 -7.55 -22.67 4.14
CA ILE A 120 -6.67 -23.48 3.28
C ILE A 120 -6.94 -25.00 3.48
N GLU A 121 -7.84 -25.37 4.39
CA GLU A 121 -8.45 -26.71 4.49
C GLU A 121 -9.81 -26.74 3.78
#